data_AF-A0ABD5S367-F1
#
_entry.id   AF-A0ABD5S367-F1
#
_cell.length_a   1.000
_cell.length_b   1.000
_cell.length_c   1.000
_cell.angle_alpha   90.00
_cell.angle_beta   90.00
_cell.angle_gamma   90.00
#
_symmetry.space_group_name_H-M   'P 1'
#
loop_
_entity.id
_entity.type
_entity.pdbx_description
1 polymer ?
#
loop_
_entity_poly.entity_id
_entity_poly.type
_entity_poly.pdbx_seq_one_letter_code
_entity_poly.pdbx_strand_id
1 'polypeptide(L)'
;SDRPPRATGTYAERPDGPASYPARPTNVTAESARGYAERFEEARVTNVLYEPDVENSRVDCRAVHDTDGNGGQYVLATCTGSARYADGRYAEHGQSPALYYVGPGLTVRVEELADRSSDCEAVFASSDPTENFAEPCEGRSASYCAYNLGPERHTLSVTVERRSASGAEPVLERTYELVPPNSSSYLDPGVRQGSVTYRRGTYRLTATLENEATATYRWKLRSGSDSPVAIVVSPTNTVAVRRLPTV
;
A
#
# COMPACT_ATOMS: atom_id res chain seq x y z
N SER A 1 34.73 -28.17 -31.43
CA SER A 1 34.47 -27.69 -30.06
C SER A 1 32.99 -27.41 -29.97
N ASP A 2 32.22 -28.47 -29.73
CA ASP A 2 30.77 -28.41 -29.56
C ASP A 2 30.46 -27.97 -28.14
N ARG A 3 29.89 -26.77 -27.99
CA ARG A 3 29.14 -26.40 -26.79
C ARG A 3 27.66 -26.46 -27.16
N PRO A 4 26.83 -27.25 -26.47
CA PRO A 4 25.40 -27.13 -26.66
C PRO A 4 24.97 -25.75 -26.13
N PRO A 5 23.96 -25.11 -26.74
CA PRO A 5 23.38 -23.90 -26.17
C PRO A 5 22.81 -24.23 -24.79
N ARG A 6 23.18 -23.42 -23.79
CA ARG A 6 22.55 -23.45 -22.47
C ARG A 6 21.09 -23.04 -22.64
N ALA A 7 20.19 -24.02 -22.66
CA ALA A 7 18.78 -23.78 -22.43
C ALA A 7 18.59 -23.40 -20.96
N THR A 8 18.56 -22.10 -20.66
CA THR A 8 18.02 -21.56 -19.42
C THR A 8 17.04 -20.45 -19.79
N GLY A 9 15.90 -20.90 -20.30
CA GLY A 9 14.70 -20.11 -20.43
C GLY A 9 13.56 -21.09 -20.29
N THR A 10 12.96 -21.16 -19.10
CA THR A 10 11.58 -21.63 -18.97
C THR A 10 10.74 -20.64 -19.78
N TYR A 11 10.56 -20.94 -21.07
CA TYR A 11 9.44 -20.42 -21.82
C TYR A 11 8.21 -20.94 -21.08
N ALA A 12 7.54 -20.05 -20.35
CA ALA A 12 6.29 -20.40 -19.69
C ALA A 12 5.37 -20.95 -20.78
N GLU A 13 4.86 -22.16 -20.56
CA GLU A 13 3.78 -22.71 -21.38
C GLU A 13 2.67 -21.67 -21.44
N ARG A 14 1.99 -21.60 -22.59
CA ARG A 14 0.82 -20.74 -22.76
C ARG A 14 -0.10 -20.96 -21.56
N PRO A 15 -0.47 -19.92 -20.80
CA PRO A 15 -1.37 -20.10 -19.67
C PRO A 15 -2.69 -20.69 -20.18
N ASP A 16 -3.06 -21.86 -19.67
CA ASP A 16 -4.33 -22.53 -19.95
C ASP A 16 -5.48 -21.75 -19.28
N GLY A 17 -5.83 -20.60 -19.87
CA GLY A 17 -6.92 -19.76 -19.39
C GLY A 17 -6.56 -18.85 -18.20
N PRO A 18 -7.56 -18.17 -17.62
CA PRO A 18 -7.37 -17.32 -16.45
C PRO A 18 -6.94 -18.15 -15.22
N ALA A 19 -6.03 -17.60 -14.43
CA ALA A 19 -5.58 -18.17 -13.17
C ALA A 19 -6.70 -18.21 -12.13
N SER A 20 -6.79 -19.33 -11.41
CA SER A 20 -7.72 -19.47 -10.28
C SER A 20 -7.18 -18.80 -9.02
N TYR A 21 -8.02 -18.10 -8.28
CA TYR A 21 -7.65 -17.52 -7.00
C TYR A 21 -7.47 -18.61 -5.92
N PRO A 22 -6.51 -18.45 -4.99
CA PRO A 22 -6.32 -19.41 -3.91
C PRO A 22 -7.50 -19.40 -2.95
N ALA A 23 -7.84 -20.57 -2.40
CA ALA A 23 -8.78 -20.66 -1.29
C ALA A 23 -8.21 -19.95 -0.04
N ARG A 24 -9.08 -19.30 0.72
CA ARG A 24 -8.70 -18.70 2.01
C ARG A 24 -8.16 -19.78 2.96
N PRO A 25 -7.08 -19.51 3.70
CA PRO A 25 -6.58 -20.46 4.69
C PRO A 25 -7.64 -20.69 5.78
N THR A 26 -7.90 -21.97 6.10
CA THR A 26 -8.78 -22.38 7.20
C THR A 26 -8.14 -22.11 8.56
N ASN A 27 -6.81 -22.23 8.64
CA ASN A 27 -6.02 -21.95 9.83
C ASN A 27 -5.13 -20.74 9.55
N VAL A 28 -5.51 -19.58 10.11
CA VAL A 28 -4.90 -18.30 9.76
C VAL A 28 -3.68 -18.04 10.65
N THR A 29 -2.52 -18.42 10.14
CA THR A 29 -1.19 -18.07 10.67
C THR A 29 -0.51 -17.02 9.80
N ALA A 30 0.52 -16.33 10.33
CA ALA A 30 1.33 -15.37 9.56
C ALA A 30 1.85 -15.97 8.23
N GLU A 31 2.35 -17.21 8.27
CA GLU A 31 2.85 -17.92 7.09
C GLU A 31 1.73 -18.21 6.09
N SER A 32 0.59 -18.72 6.55
CA SER A 32 -0.54 -19.04 5.68
C SER A 32 -1.14 -17.79 5.03
N ALA A 33 -1.20 -16.66 5.77
CA ALA A 33 -1.70 -15.39 5.28
C ALA A 33 -0.75 -14.78 4.24
N ARG A 34 0.56 -14.85 4.48
CA ARG A 34 1.59 -14.44 3.53
C ARG A 34 1.49 -15.21 2.22
N GLY A 35 1.48 -16.54 2.30
CA GLY A 35 1.36 -17.40 1.12
C GLY A 35 0.02 -17.26 0.40
N TYR A 36 -1.06 -16.97 1.13
CA TYR A 36 -2.36 -16.64 0.54
C TYR A 36 -2.31 -15.33 -0.25
N ALA A 37 -1.80 -14.24 0.34
CA ALA A 37 -1.74 -12.94 -0.31
C ALA A 37 -0.85 -12.95 -1.55
N GLU A 38 0.30 -13.63 -1.48
CA GLU A 38 1.23 -13.79 -2.62
C GLU A 38 0.56 -14.49 -3.80
N ARG A 39 -0.05 -15.66 -3.58
CA ARG A 39 -0.77 -16.40 -4.64
C ARG A 39 -2.02 -15.67 -5.13
N PHE A 40 -2.68 -14.90 -4.26
CA PHE A 40 -3.84 -14.11 -4.65
C PHE A 40 -3.42 -13.01 -5.63
N GLU A 41 -2.36 -12.26 -5.32
CA GLU A 41 -1.85 -11.25 -6.23
C GLU A 41 -1.27 -11.86 -7.51
N GLU A 42 -0.60 -13.01 -7.44
CA GLU A 42 -0.13 -13.73 -8.62
C GLU A 42 -1.29 -14.07 -9.57
N ALA A 43 -2.35 -14.69 -9.05
CA ALA A 43 -3.55 -14.97 -9.83
C ALA A 43 -4.20 -13.70 -10.38
N ARG A 44 -4.27 -12.62 -9.58
CA ARG A 44 -4.82 -11.32 -10.01
C ARG A 44 -4.02 -10.73 -11.17
N VAL A 45 -2.70 -10.65 -11.05
CA VAL A 45 -1.83 -10.06 -12.08
C VAL A 45 -1.81 -10.90 -13.35
N THR A 46 -1.74 -12.23 -13.23
CA THR A 46 -1.88 -13.14 -14.38
C THR A 46 -3.20 -12.89 -15.09
N ASN A 47 -4.31 -12.76 -14.36
CA ASN A 47 -5.63 -12.48 -14.95
C ASN A 47 -5.74 -11.10 -15.58
N VAL A 48 -5.07 -10.08 -15.03
CA VAL A 48 -5.00 -8.73 -15.63
C VAL A 48 -4.23 -8.74 -16.95
N LEU A 49 -3.19 -9.56 -17.05
CA LEU A 49 -2.33 -9.68 -18.24
C LEU A 49 -2.82 -10.74 -19.25
N TYR A 50 -3.92 -11.44 -18.94
CA TYR A 50 -4.42 -12.51 -19.77
C TYR A 50 -5.29 -11.97 -20.91
N GLU A 51 -4.89 -12.27 -22.15
CA GLU A 51 -5.72 -12.23 -23.34
C GLU A 51 -5.60 -13.58 -24.08
N PRO A 52 -6.61 -14.03 -24.86
CA PRO A 52 -6.55 -15.32 -25.55
C PRO A 52 -5.34 -15.51 -26.48
N ASP A 53 -4.75 -14.42 -26.97
CA ASP A 53 -3.59 -14.35 -27.86
C ASP A 53 -2.26 -14.07 -27.14
N VAL A 54 -2.23 -14.16 -25.80
CA VAL A 54 -0.97 -14.09 -25.04
C VAL A 54 -0.05 -15.25 -25.42
N GLU A 55 1.18 -14.94 -25.81
CA GLU A 55 2.20 -15.93 -26.18
C GLU A 55 3.11 -16.27 -24.99
N ASN A 56 3.45 -15.26 -24.20
CA ASN A 56 4.32 -15.41 -23.05
C ASN A 56 3.94 -14.36 -22.00
N SER A 57 3.86 -14.78 -20.74
CA SER A 57 3.69 -13.88 -19.61
C SER A 57 4.62 -14.29 -18.48
N ARG A 58 5.01 -13.31 -17.67
CA ARG A 58 5.78 -13.51 -16.45
C ARG A 58 5.16 -12.69 -15.35
N VAL A 59 4.99 -13.32 -14.19
CA VAL A 59 4.55 -12.66 -12.96
C VAL A 59 5.54 -13.02 -11.85
N ASP A 60 5.94 -12.04 -11.06
CA ASP A 60 6.78 -12.23 -9.87
C ASP A 60 6.13 -11.49 -8.71
N CYS A 61 5.81 -12.25 -7.66
CA CYS A 61 5.05 -11.79 -6.52
C CYS A 61 5.79 -12.08 -5.22
N ARG A 62 5.67 -11.18 -4.26
CA ARG A 62 6.24 -11.34 -2.92
C ARG A 62 5.26 -10.81 -1.89
N ALA A 63 5.18 -11.49 -0.76
CA ALA A 63 4.45 -11.00 0.40
C ALA A 63 5.32 -11.04 1.66
N VAL A 64 5.12 -10.05 2.53
CA VAL A 64 5.73 -9.99 3.85
C VAL A 64 4.64 -9.86 4.92
N HIS A 65 4.83 -10.55 6.03
CA HIS A 65 4.00 -10.35 7.21
C HIS A 65 4.33 -9.00 7.83
N ASP A 66 3.29 -8.29 8.24
CA ASP A 66 3.40 -6.97 8.86
C ASP A 66 3.14 -7.06 10.37
N THR A 67 1.95 -7.51 10.77
CA THR A 67 1.63 -7.74 12.19
C THR A 67 0.43 -8.67 12.36
N ASP A 68 0.24 -9.18 13.57
CA ASP A 68 -1.01 -9.80 14.01
C ASP A 68 -1.91 -8.80 14.74
N GLY A 69 -3.23 -8.96 14.63
CA GLY A 69 -4.17 -8.10 15.32
C GLY A 69 -5.62 -8.36 14.93
N ASN A 70 -6.55 -8.02 15.83
CA ASN A 70 -8.00 -8.11 15.60
C ASN A 70 -8.46 -9.52 15.15
N GLY A 71 -7.75 -10.56 15.59
CA GLY A 71 -8.03 -11.95 15.24
C GLY A 71 -7.53 -12.40 13.87
N GLY A 72 -6.73 -11.59 13.16
CA GLY A 72 -6.17 -11.93 11.85
C GLY A 72 -4.72 -11.49 11.67
N GLN A 73 -4.28 -11.48 10.40
CA GLN A 73 -2.92 -11.22 9.96
C GLN A 73 -2.91 -10.09 8.95
N TYR A 74 -2.05 -9.11 9.17
CA TYR A 74 -1.78 -8.04 8.22
C TYR A 74 -0.58 -8.42 7.36
N VAL A 75 -0.72 -8.28 6.05
CA VAL A 75 0.28 -8.70 5.07
C VAL A 75 0.40 -7.64 4.01
N LEU A 76 1.63 -7.30 3.63
CA LEU A 76 1.88 -6.44 2.47
C LEU A 76 2.36 -7.33 1.33
N ALA A 77 1.70 -7.25 0.18
CA ALA A 77 2.06 -8.02 -1.02
C ALA A 77 2.37 -7.07 -2.18
N THR A 78 3.32 -7.44 -3.02
CA THR A 78 3.67 -6.70 -4.23
C THR A 78 3.88 -7.67 -5.37
N CYS A 79 3.52 -7.25 -6.58
CA CYS A 79 3.80 -8.03 -7.78
C CYS A 79 4.28 -7.13 -8.91
N THR A 80 5.06 -7.72 -9.80
CA THR A 80 5.32 -7.18 -11.12
C THR A 80 4.91 -8.22 -12.15
N GLY A 81 4.60 -7.77 -13.36
CA GLY A 81 4.32 -8.71 -14.43
C GLY A 81 4.50 -8.10 -15.80
N SER A 82 4.61 -8.95 -16.81
CA SER A 82 4.60 -8.55 -18.20
C SER A 82 4.02 -9.63 -19.10
N ALA A 83 3.48 -9.22 -20.25
CA ALA A 83 2.91 -10.10 -21.26
C ALA A 83 3.27 -9.64 -22.68
N ARG A 84 3.51 -10.61 -23.56
CA ARG A 84 3.68 -10.43 -25.00
C ARG A 84 2.55 -11.15 -25.73
N TYR A 85 1.97 -10.47 -26.72
CA TYR A 85 0.82 -10.95 -27.48
C TYR A 85 1.22 -11.25 -28.93
N ALA A 86 0.46 -12.10 -29.61
CA ALA A 86 0.76 -12.58 -30.96
C ALA A 86 0.80 -11.46 -32.03
N ASP A 87 0.13 -10.34 -31.77
CA ASP A 87 0.16 -9.16 -32.64
C ASP A 87 1.39 -8.25 -32.40
N GLY A 88 2.29 -8.66 -31.51
CA GLY A 88 3.49 -7.91 -31.15
C GLY A 88 3.28 -6.85 -30.07
N ARG A 89 2.05 -6.69 -29.52
CA ARG A 89 1.82 -5.83 -28.35
C ARG A 89 2.57 -6.34 -27.13
N TYR A 90 2.83 -5.43 -26.20
CA TYR A 90 3.47 -5.70 -24.92
C TYR A 90 2.76 -4.95 -23.81
N ALA A 91 2.51 -5.61 -22.70
CA ALA A 91 1.90 -5.03 -21.50
C ALA A 91 2.81 -5.24 -20.29
N GLU A 92 2.83 -4.26 -19.39
CA GLU A 92 3.51 -4.34 -18.09
C GLU A 92 2.51 -4.09 -16.97
N HIS A 93 2.72 -4.81 -15.87
CA HIS A 93 2.09 -4.56 -14.59
C HIS A 93 3.14 -4.02 -13.64
N GLY A 94 2.97 -2.77 -13.21
CA GLY A 94 3.87 -2.09 -12.29
C GLY A 94 3.83 -2.65 -10.88
N GLN A 95 4.84 -2.29 -10.09
CA GLN A 95 4.95 -2.67 -8.69
C GLN A 95 4.06 -1.75 -7.84
N SER A 96 2.85 -2.20 -7.52
CA SER A 96 1.93 -1.51 -6.60
C SER A 96 1.64 -2.41 -5.39
N PRO A 97 2.13 -2.04 -4.18
CA PRO A 97 1.85 -2.82 -2.99
C PRO A 97 0.35 -2.85 -2.67
N ALA A 98 -0.11 -3.94 -2.08
CA ALA A 98 -1.45 -4.09 -1.57
C ALA A 98 -1.39 -4.56 -0.12
N LEU A 99 -2.10 -3.86 0.75
CA LEU A 99 -2.27 -4.20 2.15
C LEU A 99 -3.45 -5.16 2.31
N TYR A 100 -3.18 -6.27 2.99
CA TYR A 100 -4.16 -7.29 3.31
C TYR A 100 -4.46 -7.32 4.80
N TYR A 101 -5.72 -7.60 5.10
CA TYR A 101 -6.12 -8.29 6.33
C TYR A 101 -6.62 -9.68 5.96
N VAL A 102 -6.07 -10.71 6.59
CA VAL A 102 -6.51 -12.10 6.45
C VAL A 102 -6.93 -12.61 7.82
N GLY A 103 -8.21 -12.89 8.01
CA GLY A 103 -8.77 -13.39 9.26
C GLY A 103 -9.73 -14.56 9.09
N PRO A 104 -10.25 -15.13 10.19
CA PRO A 104 -11.21 -16.23 10.16
C PRO A 104 -12.50 -15.77 9.47
N GLY A 105 -12.72 -16.20 8.23
CA GLY A 105 -13.92 -15.84 7.48
C GLY A 105 -13.90 -14.48 6.78
N LEU A 106 -12.81 -13.70 6.88
CA LEU A 106 -12.69 -12.40 6.20
C LEU A 106 -11.32 -12.24 5.54
N THR A 107 -11.32 -11.70 4.33
CA THR A 107 -10.12 -11.19 3.67
C THR A 107 -10.46 -9.82 3.13
N VAL A 108 -9.61 -8.86 3.42
CA VAL A 108 -9.71 -7.51 2.88
C VAL A 108 -8.41 -7.17 2.19
N ARG A 109 -8.51 -6.59 0.99
CA ARG A 109 -7.38 -6.12 0.18
C ARG A 109 -7.61 -4.65 -0.11
N VAL A 110 -6.62 -3.82 0.18
CA VAL A 110 -6.58 -2.42 -0.24
C VAL A 110 -5.29 -2.20 -1.00
N GLU A 111 -5.42 -1.76 -2.25
CA GLU A 111 -4.26 -1.40 -3.07
C GLU A 111 -3.71 -0.05 -2.62
N GLU A 112 -2.39 0.07 -2.51
CA GLU A 112 -1.75 1.36 -2.30
C GLU A 112 -1.98 2.23 -3.54
N LEU A 113 -2.80 3.28 -3.40
CA LEU A 113 -2.95 4.26 -4.48
C LEU A 113 -1.65 5.04 -4.62
N ALA A 114 -1.02 4.92 -5.79
CA ALA A 114 0.11 5.76 -6.15
C ALA A 114 -0.29 7.24 -6.14
N ASP A 115 0.19 8.00 -5.16
CA ASP A 115 0.37 9.46 -5.09
C ASP A 115 -0.53 10.30 -6.03
N ARG A 116 -1.86 10.22 -5.84
CA ARG A 116 -2.83 10.93 -6.72
C ARG A 116 -3.19 12.33 -6.26
N SER A 117 -2.70 12.78 -5.11
CA SER A 117 -3.17 14.01 -4.46
C SER A 117 -2.08 14.74 -3.68
N SER A 118 -0.87 14.85 -4.23
CA SER A 118 0.14 15.75 -3.70
C SER A 118 -0.18 17.19 -4.12
N ASP A 119 -0.87 17.94 -3.27
CA ASP A 119 -0.90 19.41 -3.38
C ASP A 119 0.41 19.94 -2.81
N CYS A 120 1.47 19.91 -3.63
CA CYS A 120 2.83 20.20 -3.20
C CYS A 120 3.01 21.65 -2.68
N GLU A 121 2.12 22.56 -3.07
CA GLU A 121 2.14 23.97 -2.67
C GLU A 121 1.56 24.17 -1.26
N ALA A 122 0.58 23.34 -0.86
CA ALA A 122 -0.05 23.39 0.46
C ALA A 122 0.67 22.55 1.54
N VAL A 123 1.84 21.97 1.22
CA VAL A 123 2.63 21.16 2.15
C VAL A 123 3.45 22.04 3.09
N PHE A 124 3.53 21.67 4.37
CA PHE A 124 4.32 22.39 5.35
C PHE A 124 5.82 22.39 4.99
N ALA A 125 6.36 23.56 4.67
CA ALA A 125 7.75 23.74 4.27
C ALA A 125 8.35 24.97 4.97
N SER A 126 9.68 25.00 5.08
CA SER A 126 10.40 26.21 5.49
C SER A 126 10.72 27.08 4.28
N SER A 127 10.77 28.39 4.48
CA SER A 127 11.35 29.31 3.48
C SER A 127 12.87 29.22 3.41
N ASP A 128 13.52 28.64 4.42
CA ASP A 128 14.95 28.30 4.39
C ASP A 128 15.12 26.90 3.76
N PRO A 129 15.70 26.79 2.55
CA PRO A 129 15.86 25.51 1.86
C PRO A 129 16.69 24.50 2.66
N THR A 130 17.59 24.96 3.53
CA THR A 130 18.44 24.07 4.34
C THR A 130 17.65 23.32 5.41
N GLU A 131 16.47 23.80 5.78
CA GLU A 131 15.57 23.11 6.71
C GLU A 131 14.69 22.06 6.02
N ASN A 132 14.58 22.11 4.69
CA ASN A 132 13.76 21.17 3.90
C ASN A 132 14.59 19.98 3.39
N PHE A 133 14.02 18.78 3.42
CA PHE A 133 14.72 17.59 2.90
C PHE A 133 14.76 17.50 1.38
N ALA A 134 13.87 18.23 0.71
CA ALA A 134 13.78 18.38 -0.73
C ALA A 134 13.20 19.77 -1.01
N GLU A 135 13.46 20.27 -2.22
CA GLU A 135 12.82 21.49 -2.69
C GLU A 135 11.32 21.23 -2.90
N PRO A 136 10.44 22.11 -2.36
CA PRO A 136 8.99 21.95 -2.54
C PRO A 136 8.63 21.81 -4.03
N CYS A 137 7.74 20.86 -4.33
CA CYS A 137 7.30 20.53 -5.68
C CYS A 137 8.37 19.92 -6.62
N GLU A 138 9.65 19.90 -6.25
CA GLU A 138 10.70 19.22 -7.02
C GLU A 138 11.02 17.80 -6.48
N GLY A 139 10.44 17.44 -5.33
CA GLY A 139 10.57 16.12 -4.72
C GLY A 139 9.26 15.60 -4.15
N ARG A 140 9.29 14.38 -3.61
CA ARG A 140 8.15 13.82 -2.89
C ARG A 140 8.03 14.44 -1.50
N SER A 141 6.86 14.99 -1.20
CA SER A 141 6.53 15.38 0.17
C SER A 141 6.50 14.16 1.07
N ALA A 142 6.82 14.35 2.34
CA ALA A 142 6.62 13.32 3.33
C ALA A 142 5.11 13.18 3.60
N SER A 143 4.59 11.95 3.61
CA SER A 143 3.15 11.68 3.58
C SER A 143 2.71 10.57 4.53
N TYR A 144 1.40 10.36 4.62
CA TYR A 144 0.78 9.17 5.21
C TYR A 144 -0.30 8.60 4.30
N CYS A 145 -0.61 7.32 4.49
CA CYS A 145 -1.72 6.63 3.85
C CYS A 145 -2.67 6.09 4.92
N ALA A 146 -3.96 6.40 4.80
CA ALA A 146 -5.02 5.86 5.64
C ALA A 146 -5.77 4.75 4.90
N TYR A 147 -5.77 3.54 5.45
CA TYR A 147 -6.36 2.34 4.88
C TYR A 147 -7.59 1.94 5.69
N ASN A 148 -8.70 1.71 5.01
CA ASN A 148 -9.89 1.10 5.60
C ASN A 148 -9.93 -0.39 5.26
N LEU A 149 -9.63 -1.22 6.25
CA LEU A 149 -9.77 -2.67 6.17
C LEU A 149 -11.10 -3.15 6.79
N GLY A 150 -11.99 -2.23 7.13
CA GLY A 150 -13.33 -2.49 7.61
C GLY A 150 -14.36 -2.73 6.50
N PRO A 151 -15.45 -3.45 6.81
CA PRO A 151 -16.57 -3.63 5.88
C PRO A 151 -17.47 -2.38 5.79
N GLU A 152 -17.32 -1.43 6.71
CA GLU A 152 -18.14 -0.23 6.83
C GLU A 152 -17.39 1.03 6.39
N ARG A 153 -18.13 2.11 6.23
CA ARG A 153 -17.59 3.45 6.02
C ARG A 153 -17.20 4.05 7.37
N HIS A 154 -16.08 4.75 7.42
CA HIS A 154 -15.58 5.41 8.62
C HIS A 154 -15.23 6.88 8.36
N THR A 155 -15.37 7.70 9.40
CA THR A 155 -14.92 9.09 9.40
C THR A 155 -13.64 9.16 10.22
N LEU A 156 -12.52 9.43 9.56
CA LEU A 156 -11.21 9.50 10.19
C LEU A 156 -10.73 10.96 10.27
N SER A 157 -10.52 11.46 11.49
CA SER A 157 -9.80 12.71 11.73
C SER A 157 -8.31 12.44 11.92
N VAL A 158 -7.48 13.19 11.18
CA VAL A 158 -6.01 13.11 11.23
C VAL A 158 -5.44 14.47 11.59
N THR A 159 -4.63 14.51 12.65
CA THR A 159 -3.86 15.68 13.04
C THR A 159 -2.36 15.37 12.98
N VAL A 160 -1.59 16.33 12.49
CA VAL A 160 -0.13 16.27 12.52
C VAL A 160 0.40 17.53 13.18
N GLU A 161 1.35 17.34 14.09
CA GLU A 161 2.06 18.41 14.77
C GLU A 161 3.57 18.24 14.62
N ARG A 162 4.31 19.32 14.39
CA ARG A 162 5.77 19.33 14.51
C ARG A 162 6.16 19.61 15.96
N ARG A 163 7.08 18.81 16.48
CA ARG A 163 7.66 18.96 17.83
C ARG A 163 8.94 19.76 17.74
N SER A 164 8.98 20.87 18.47
CA SER A 164 10.15 21.73 18.64
C SER A 164 10.47 21.90 20.14
N ALA A 165 11.58 22.57 20.45
CA ALA A 165 11.91 22.95 21.81
C ALA A 165 10.90 23.93 22.42
N SER A 166 10.20 24.71 21.59
CA SER A 166 9.19 25.70 22.01
C SER A 166 7.78 25.14 22.16
N GLY A 167 7.53 23.88 21.76
CA GLY A 167 6.23 23.23 21.91
C GLY A 167 5.83 22.38 20.71
N ALA A 168 4.52 22.16 20.57
CA ALA A 168 3.92 21.53 19.40
C ALA A 168 3.38 22.61 18.46
N GLU A 169 3.78 22.57 17.19
CA GLU A 169 3.32 23.44 16.12
C GLU A 169 2.33 22.64 15.26
N PRO A 170 1.07 23.10 15.08
CA PRO A 170 0.12 22.41 14.22
C PRO A 170 0.58 22.46 12.76
N VAL A 171 0.54 21.32 12.07
CA VAL A 171 1.02 21.16 10.69
C VAL A 171 -0.13 20.83 9.76
N LEU A 172 -0.98 19.89 10.16
CA LEU A 172 -2.10 19.42 9.36
C LEU A 172 -3.27 19.05 10.27
N GLU A 173 -4.47 19.40 9.85
CA GLU A 173 -5.72 18.87 10.38
C GLU A 173 -6.66 18.59 9.21
N ARG A 174 -7.09 17.32 9.10
CA ARG A 174 -7.94 16.83 8.01
C ARG A 174 -8.91 15.79 8.53
N THR A 175 -10.09 15.74 7.93
CA THR A 175 -11.06 14.67 8.15
C THR A 175 -11.33 13.98 6.82
N TYR A 176 -11.35 12.67 6.84
CA TYR A 176 -11.54 11.82 5.68
C TYR A 176 -12.75 10.92 5.86
N GLU A 177 -13.53 10.79 4.80
CA GLU A 177 -14.44 9.67 4.63
C GLU A 177 -13.66 8.53 4.00
N LEU A 178 -13.58 7.41 4.72
CA LEU A 178 -12.97 6.17 4.28
C LEU A 178 -14.07 5.17 3.93
N VAL A 179 -14.24 4.87 2.65
CA VAL A 179 -15.22 3.88 2.20
C VAL A 179 -14.67 2.46 2.34
N PRO A 180 -15.53 1.43 2.38
CA PRO A 180 -15.06 0.05 2.37
C PRO A 180 -14.41 -0.29 1.02
N PRO A 181 -13.42 -1.20 1.00
CA PRO A 181 -12.64 -1.54 -0.20
C PRO A 181 -13.46 -2.13 -1.35
N ASN A 182 -14.65 -2.69 -1.05
CA ASN A 182 -15.56 -3.23 -2.05
C ASN A 182 -16.63 -2.23 -2.50
N SER A 183 -16.50 -0.93 -2.16
CA SER A 183 -17.42 0.07 -2.67
C SER A 183 -17.26 0.17 -4.20
N SER A 184 -18.38 0.23 -4.93
CA SER A 184 -18.38 0.36 -6.39
C SER A 184 -17.79 1.68 -6.92
N SER A 185 -17.27 2.54 -6.02
CA SER A 185 -16.60 3.77 -6.39
C SER A 185 -15.15 3.49 -6.77
N TYR A 186 -14.89 3.38 -8.08
CA TYR A 186 -13.53 3.32 -8.63
C TYR A 186 -12.64 4.50 -8.20
N LEU A 187 -13.24 5.59 -7.71
CA LEU A 187 -12.54 6.79 -7.27
C LEU A 187 -12.15 6.75 -5.78
N ASP A 188 -12.55 5.71 -5.05
CA ASP A 188 -12.38 5.66 -3.60
C ASP A 188 -12.10 4.23 -3.10
N PRO A 189 -10.87 3.71 -3.26
CA PRO A 189 -10.56 2.31 -3.00
C PRO A 189 -10.31 2.00 -1.51
N GLY A 190 -10.97 2.72 -0.61
CA GLY A 190 -10.76 2.57 0.84
C GLY A 190 -9.36 2.98 1.30
N VAL A 191 -8.66 3.79 0.52
CA VAL A 191 -7.38 4.41 0.91
C VAL A 191 -7.39 5.91 0.62
N ARG A 192 -6.80 6.68 1.53
CA ARG A 192 -6.55 8.12 1.39
C ARG A 192 -5.10 8.44 1.65
N GLN A 193 -4.51 9.28 0.82
CA GLN A 193 -3.16 9.79 1.06
C GLN A 193 -3.22 11.26 1.50
N GLY A 194 -2.39 11.62 2.48
CA GLY A 194 -2.18 13.00 2.89
C GLY A 194 -0.71 13.39 2.79
N SER A 195 -0.41 14.42 1.99
CA SER A 195 0.90 15.08 2.00
C SER A 195 1.02 15.98 3.22
N VAL A 196 2.17 15.93 3.91
CA VAL A 196 2.35 16.57 5.22
C VAL A 196 3.39 17.66 5.19
N THR A 197 4.65 17.33 4.85
CA THR A 197 5.77 18.26 5.06
C THR A 197 6.95 18.02 4.12
N TYR A 198 7.67 19.10 3.78
CA TYR A 198 9.04 19.08 3.25
C TYR A 198 10.09 19.41 4.32
N ARG A 199 9.67 20.04 5.42
CA ARG A 199 10.55 20.46 6.51
C ARG A 199 11.04 19.25 7.31
N ARG A 200 12.33 19.21 7.66
CA ARG A 200 12.88 18.19 8.57
C ARG A 200 12.41 18.44 10.00
N GLY A 201 12.31 17.37 10.79
CA GLY A 201 11.92 17.50 12.19
C GLY A 201 11.40 16.23 12.83
N THR A 202 10.85 16.38 14.03
CA THR A 202 10.06 15.33 14.67
C THR A 202 8.60 15.73 14.62
N TYR A 203 7.74 14.81 14.22
CA TYR A 203 6.31 15.00 14.07
C TYR A 203 5.56 14.01 14.96
N ARG A 204 4.36 14.38 15.35
CA ARG A 204 3.36 13.51 15.98
C ARG A 204 2.15 13.47 15.06
N LEU A 205 1.84 12.28 14.53
CA LEU A 205 0.61 12.01 13.81
C LEU A 205 -0.39 11.39 14.79
N THR A 206 -1.60 11.92 14.84
CA THR A 206 -2.72 11.36 15.60
C THR A 206 -3.86 11.06 14.65
N ALA A 207 -4.44 9.89 14.77
CA ALA A 207 -5.57 9.42 13.99
C ALA A 207 -6.70 9.08 14.96
N THR A 208 -7.89 9.61 14.73
CA THR A 208 -9.07 9.41 15.58
C THR A 208 -10.27 9.06 14.72
N LEU A 209 -10.91 7.94 15.04
CA LEU A 209 -12.16 7.50 14.41
C LEU A 209 -13.37 8.17 15.05
N GLU A 210 -14.52 8.11 14.36
CA GLU A 210 -15.80 8.62 14.85
C GLU A 210 -16.27 8.00 16.17
N ASN A 211 -15.78 6.79 16.49
CA ASN A 211 -16.05 6.10 17.75
C ASN A 211 -15.04 6.46 18.86
N GLU A 212 -14.27 7.54 18.66
CA GLU A 212 -13.23 8.05 19.56
C GLU A 212 -12.00 7.13 19.71
N ALA A 213 -11.93 6.00 19.00
CA ALA A 213 -10.72 5.19 18.96
C ALA A 213 -9.57 6.02 18.37
N THR A 214 -8.47 6.11 19.10
CA THR A 214 -7.35 6.96 18.75
C THR A 214 -6.02 6.21 18.75
N ALA A 215 -5.14 6.58 17.83
CA ALA A 215 -3.77 6.10 17.76
C ALA A 215 -2.82 7.23 17.41
N THR A 216 -1.62 7.17 17.98
CA THR A 216 -0.58 8.21 17.80
C THR A 216 0.73 7.56 17.37
N TYR A 217 1.44 8.22 16.46
CA TYR A 217 2.77 7.81 16.01
C TYR A 217 3.75 8.98 16.01
N ARG A 218 4.93 8.75 16.57
CA ARG A 218 6.04 9.70 16.51
C ARG A 218 6.91 9.41 15.30
N TRP A 219 7.08 10.39 14.44
CA TRP A 219 7.82 10.26 13.19
C TRP A 219 8.97 11.26 13.16
N LYS A 220 10.22 10.78 13.03
CA LYS A 220 11.39 11.64 12.85
C LYS A 220 11.78 11.67 11.38
N LEU A 221 11.54 12.81 10.74
CA LEU A 221 11.79 13.01 9.32
C LEU A 221 13.17 13.64 9.10
N ARG A 222 14.03 12.91 8.36
CA ARG A 222 15.40 13.33 8.04
C ARG A 222 15.63 13.50 6.54
N SER A 223 14.99 12.65 5.73
CA SER A 223 15.08 12.61 4.27
C SER A 223 13.71 12.31 3.64
N GLY A 224 13.55 12.64 2.35
CA GLY A 224 12.32 12.37 1.59
C GLY A 224 12.15 10.92 1.14
N SER A 225 13.08 10.04 1.53
CA SER A 225 13.05 8.60 1.22
C SER A 225 12.27 7.77 2.25
N ASP A 226 11.69 8.42 3.27
CA ASP A 226 10.86 7.73 4.25
C ASP A 226 9.56 7.25 3.59
N SER A 227 9.28 5.94 3.65
CA SER A 227 7.99 5.40 3.26
C SER A 227 6.86 6.11 4.03
N PRO A 228 5.68 6.32 3.41
CA PRO A 228 4.54 6.93 4.07
C PRO A 228 4.21 6.21 5.38
N VAL A 229 3.80 6.97 6.40
CA VAL A 229 3.25 6.37 7.63
C VAL A 229 1.86 5.81 7.31
N ALA A 230 1.56 4.59 7.74
CA ALA A 230 0.23 3.99 7.56
C ALA A 230 -0.67 4.26 8.77
N ILE A 231 -1.88 4.71 8.51
CA ILE A 231 -3.02 4.70 9.42
C ILE A 231 -3.91 3.54 8.98
N VAL A 232 -4.18 2.58 9.84
CA VAL A 232 -4.93 1.37 9.50
C VAL A 232 -6.18 1.32 10.36
N VAL A 233 -7.34 1.44 9.73
CA VAL A 233 -8.65 1.14 10.33
C VAL A 233 -8.90 -0.34 10.17
N SER A 234 -9.05 -1.04 11.28
CA SER A 234 -9.20 -2.48 11.31
C SER A 234 -10.63 -2.94 11.01
N PRO A 235 -10.83 -4.23 10.70
CA PRO A 235 -12.16 -4.83 10.60
C PRO A 235 -13.02 -4.76 11.87
N THR A 236 -12.42 -4.45 13.01
CA THR A 236 -13.09 -4.37 14.32
C THR A 236 -13.22 -2.93 14.80
N ASN A 237 -13.17 -1.95 13.89
CA ASN A 237 -13.35 -0.52 14.16
C ASN A 237 -12.35 0.05 15.17
N THR A 238 -11.10 -0.44 15.12
CA THR A 238 -9.96 0.13 15.84
C THR A 238 -9.02 0.84 14.86
N VAL A 239 -8.20 1.76 15.33
CA VAL A 239 -7.19 2.45 14.52
C VAL A 239 -5.79 2.18 15.03
N ALA A 240 -4.85 1.99 14.11
CA ALA A 240 -3.42 1.89 14.40
C ALA A 240 -2.64 2.84 13.50
N VAL A 241 -1.54 3.41 14.00
CA VAL A 241 -0.62 4.24 13.19
C VAL A 241 0.79 3.65 13.29
N ARG A 242 1.39 3.30 12.16
CA ARG A 242 2.69 2.60 12.11
C ARG A 242 3.35 2.69 10.74
N ARG A 243 4.62 2.31 10.65
CA ARG A 243 5.26 2.04 9.35
C ARG A 243 4.96 0.62 8.92
N LEU A 244 4.63 0.45 7.65
CA LEU A 244 4.54 -0.87 7.03
C LEU A 244 5.96 -1.41 6.75
N PRO A 245 6.12 -2.74 6.73
CA PRO A 245 7.38 -3.36 6.28
C PRO A 245 7.64 -3.04 4.80
N THR A 246 8.90 -3.18 4.38
CA THR A 246 9.30 -3.10 2.97
C THR A 246 9.19 -4.48 2.32
N VAL A 247 8.63 -4.55 1.11
CA VAL A 247 8.54 -5.77 0.27
C VAL A 247 9.58 -5.73 -0.84
#